data_AF-A0A7V3CUE1-F1
#
_entry.id   AF-A0A7V3CUE1-F1
#
_cell.length_a   1.000
_cell.length_b   1.000
_cell.length_c   1.000
_cell.angle_alpha   90.00
_cell.angle_beta   90.00
_cell.angle_gamma   90.00
#
_symmetry.space_group_name_H-M   'P 1'
#
loop_
_entity.id
_entity.type
_entity.pdbx_description
1 polymer ?
#
loop_
_entity_poly.entity_id
_entity_poly.type
_entity_poly.pdbx_seq_one_letter_code
_entity_poly.pdbx_strand_id
1 'polypeptide(L)'
;MLLNYFHRYWRKFVRAGLSKVETPHDRKSLLFINRMSVINVLLMIGFSITAPLFDLPDVLYFTLPFMAAFGLPPYFNKLGYLKFSRYYFAIIPVVFLAGVCIQNSAELGDKYLLLTSAAIPIILFKEKKSIYILFALNIVTFFFITWYQSAFEPLVQIPAYLKTIYSTFSLLIVFFVIFFIILSFKTSSEEYEEELEEKNRIISQKNSE
;
A
#
# COMPACT_ATOMS: atom_id res chain seq x y z
N MET A 1 9.33 30.23 0.26
CA MET A 1 8.23 30.33 1.26
C MET A 1 7.24 29.16 1.15
N LEU A 2 6.70 28.85 -0.05
CA LEU A 2 5.79 27.71 -0.30
C LEU A 2 6.35 26.34 0.13
N LEU A 3 7.64 26.08 -0.11
CA LEU A 3 8.30 24.82 0.27
C LEU A 3 8.24 24.56 1.79
N ASN A 4 8.41 25.61 2.61
CA ASN A 4 8.38 25.50 4.07
C ASN A 4 6.96 25.24 4.60
N TYR A 5 5.93 25.79 3.95
CA TYR A 5 4.54 25.50 4.28
C TYR A 5 4.18 24.05 3.94
N PHE A 6 4.53 23.59 2.73
CA PHE A 6 4.27 22.22 2.31
C PHE A 6 4.95 21.22 3.25
N HIS A 7 6.22 21.46 3.61
CA HIS A 7 6.96 20.60 4.54
C HIS A 7 6.38 20.60 5.96
N ARG A 8 5.78 21.72 6.42
CA ARG A 8 5.10 21.80 7.72
C ARG A 8 3.79 21.02 7.74
N TYR A 9 2.96 21.16 6.70
CA TYR A 9 1.70 20.41 6.57
C TYR A 9 1.95 18.92 6.38
N TRP A 10 2.95 18.56 5.55
CA TRP A 10 3.40 17.18 5.38
C TRP A 10 3.77 16.53 6.71
N ARG A 11 4.64 17.18 7.50
CA ARG A 11 5.02 16.67 8.83
C ARG A 11 3.84 16.55 9.78
N LYS A 12 2.89 17.50 9.75
CA LYS A 12 1.69 17.47 10.60
C LYS A 12 0.77 16.30 10.25
N PHE A 13 0.57 16.04 8.97
CA PHE A 13 -0.30 14.95 8.50
C PHE A 13 0.33 13.57 8.74
N VAL A 14 1.62 13.41 8.40
CA VAL A 14 2.36 12.16 8.63
C VAL A 14 2.41 11.80 10.12
N ARG A 15 2.49 12.79 11.02
CA ARG A 15 2.53 12.58 12.48
C ARG A 15 1.15 12.60 13.14
N ALA A 16 0.06 12.59 12.37
CA ALA A 16 -1.28 12.56 12.94
C ALA A 16 -1.52 11.29 13.77
N GLY A 17 -1.95 11.44 15.03
CA GLY A 17 -2.19 10.33 15.95
C GLY A 17 -0.96 9.83 16.71
N LEU A 18 0.23 10.42 16.50
CA LEU A 18 1.47 9.95 17.13
C LEU A 18 1.43 10.00 18.68
N SER A 19 0.68 10.94 19.25
CA SER A 19 0.50 11.07 20.71
C SER A 19 -0.38 9.97 21.33
N LYS A 20 -1.04 9.14 20.50
CA LYS A 20 -1.91 8.03 20.93
C LYS A 20 -1.20 6.67 20.85
N VAL A 21 0.09 6.67 20.53
CA VAL A 21 0.86 5.45 20.30
C VAL A 21 1.66 5.10 21.55
N GLU A 22 1.52 3.85 22.00
CA GLU A 22 2.24 3.34 23.17
C GLU A 22 3.46 2.49 22.79
N THR A 23 3.38 1.73 21.69
CA THR A 23 4.45 0.78 21.30
C THR A 23 5.25 1.24 20.08
N PRO A 24 6.56 0.88 19.99
CA PRO A 24 7.39 1.22 18.82
C PRO A 24 6.85 0.66 17.50
N HIS A 25 6.27 -0.55 17.53
CA HIS A 25 5.66 -1.15 16.35
C HIS A 25 4.46 -0.33 15.88
N ASP A 26 3.58 0.05 16.80
CA ASP A 26 2.40 0.83 16.45
C ASP A 26 2.76 2.20 15.88
N ARG A 27 3.90 2.77 16.33
CA ARG A 27 4.49 3.98 15.77
C ARG A 27 4.92 3.77 14.31
N LYS A 28 5.63 2.67 14.03
CA LYS A 28 6.08 2.32 12.67
C LYS A 28 4.87 2.13 11.75
N SER A 29 3.88 1.34 12.16
CA SER A 29 2.65 1.10 11.39
C SER A 29 1.87 2.39 11.14
N LEU A 30 1.69 3.25 12.15
CA LEU A 30 0.98 4.53 11.99
C LEU A 30 1.70 5.45 11.00
N LEU A 31 3.01 5.61 11.13
CA LEU A 31 3.80 6.46 10.23
C LEU A 31 3.77 5.93 8.80
N PHE A 32 3.85 4.61 8.63
CA PHE A 32 3.73 3.96 7.32
C PHE A 32 2.36 4.24 6.69
N ILE A 33 1.27 3.96 7.41
CA ILE A 33 -0.10 4.22 6.94
C ILE A 33 -0.27 5.68 6.54
N ASN A 34 0.17 6.62 7.39
CA ASN A 34 -0.01 8.04 7.10
C ASN A 34 0.80 8.50 5.89
N ARG A 35 2.04 8.03 5.72
CA ARG A 35 2.87 8.36 4.55
C ARG A 35 2.25 7.80 3.27
N MET A 36 1.88 6.53 3.28
CA MET A 36 1.28 5.86 2.13
C MET A 36 -0.08 6.46 1.77
N SER A 37 -0.87 6.87 2.77
CA SER A 37 -2.14 7.58 2.55
C SER A 37 -1.92 8.87 1.75
N VAL A 38 -0.90 9.66 2.10
CA VAL A 38 -0.60 10.89 1.36
C VAL A 38 -0.10 10.58 -0.05
N ILE A 39 0.78 9.59 -0.22
CA ILE A 39 1.27 9.17 -1.53
C ILE A 39 0.08 8.73 -2.41
N ASN A 40 -0.81 7.89 -1.89
CA ASN A 40 -1.97 7.40 -2.61
C ASN A 40 -2.93 8.53 -2.98
N VAL A 41 -3.20 9.48 -2.08
CA VAL A 41 -4.01 10.66 -2.38
C VAL A 41 -3.38 11.50 -3.49
N LEU A 42 -2.07 11.74 -3.46
CA LEU A 42 -1.37 12.48 -4.50
C LEU A 42 -1.43 11.75 -5.86
N LEU A 43 -1.27 10.43 -5.86
CA LEU A 43 -1.44 9.61 -7.07
C LEU A 43 -2.87 9.72 -7.62
N MET A 44 -3.88 9.64 -6.76
CA MET A 44 -5.29 9.78 -7.17
C MET A 44 -5.60 11.17 -7.71
N ILE A 45 -5.03 12.23 -7.13
CA ILE A 45 -5.13 13.60 -7.69
C ILE A 45 -4.48 13.64 -9.07
N GLY A 46 -3.29 13.05 -9.21
CA GLY A 46 -2.60 12.93 -10.50
C GLY A 46 -3.50 12.27 -11.56
N PHE A 47 -4.04 11.08 -11.27
CA PHE A 47 -4.96 10.38 -12.17
C PHE A 47 -6.24 11.17 -12.46
N SER A 48 -6.79 11.86 -11.47
CA SER A 48 -8.02 12.65 -11.65
C SER A 48 -7.81 13.87 -12.54
N ILE A 49 -6.60 14.41 -12.61
CA ILE A 49 -6.24 15.52 -13.50
C ILE A 49 -5.89 14.98 -14.88
N THR A 50 -5.13 13.90 -14.97
CA THR A 50 -4.61 13.40 -16.26
C THR A 50 -5.64 12.61 -17.04
N ALA A 51 -6.45 11.74 -16.41
CA ALA A 51 -7.37 10.86 -17.13
C ALA A 51 -8.39 11.60 -18.01
N PRO A 52 -9.01 12.72 -17.57
CA PRO A 52 -9.89 13.50 -18.44
C PRO A 52 -9.17 14.15 -19.64
N LEU A 53 -7.86 14.43 -19.55
CA LEU A 53 -7.07 14.98 -20.65
C LEU A 53 -6.78 13.94 -21.75
N PHE A 54 -6.98 12.65 -21.46
CA PHE A 54 -6.80 11.53 -22.40
C PHE A 54 -8.15 10.89 -22.78
N ASP A 55 -9.26 11.63 -22.71
CA ASP A 55 -10.62 11.16 -23.01
C ASP A 55 -11.08 9.96 -22.15
N LEU A 56 -10.60 9.88 -20.89
CA LEU A 56 -11.00 8.85 -19.92
C LEU A 56 -11.69 9.45 -18.67
N PRO A 57 -12.78 10.24 -18.81
CA PRO A 57 -13.44 10.88 -17.68
C PRO A 57 -14.09 9.87 -16.73
N ASP A 58 -14.47 8.68 -17.21
CA ASP A 58 -15.10 7.64 -16.38
C ASP A 58 -14.18 7.10 -15.27
N VAL A 59 -12.86 7.30 -15.40
CA VAL A 59 -11.88 6.98 -14.35
C VAL A 59 -12.16 7.79 -13.07
N LEU A 60 -12.79 8.97 -13.18
CA LEU A 60 -13.14 9.81 -12.03
C LEU A 60 -14.13 9.15 -11.07
N TYR A 61 -15.01 8.27 -11.56
CA TYR A 61 -15.93 7.52 -10.72
C TYR A 61 -15.20 6.60 -9.73
N PHE A 62 -13.95 6.24 -10.02
CA PHE A 62 -13.12 5.44 -9.14
C PHE A 62 -12.10 6.32 -8.39
N THR A 63 -11.40 7.22 -9.07
CA THR A 63 -10.33 7.97 -8.42
C THR A 63 -10.85 8.88 -7.32
N LEU A 64 -12.03 9.50 -7.46
CA LEU A 64 -12.56 10.42 -6.45
C LEU A 64 -13.00 9.71 -5.16
N PRO A 65 -13.83 8.65 -5.19
CA PRO A 65 -14.17 7.92 -3.97
C PRO A 65 -12.95 7.29 -3.30
N PHE A 66 -12.03 6.72 -4.09
CA PHE A 66 -10.84 6.08 -3.53
C PHE A 66 -9.80 7.10 -3.05
N MET A 67 -9.72 8.30 -3.63
CA MET A 67 -8.94 9.42 -3.07
C MET A 67 -9.42 9.75 -1.66
N ALA A 68 -10.73 9.91 -1.47
CA ALA A 68 -11.30 10.14 -0.15
C ALA A 68 -11.00 8.95 0.78
N ALA A 69 -11.21 7.72 0.30
CA ALA A 69 -10.99 6.51 1.06
C ALA A 69 -9.52 6.35 1.54
N PHE A 70 -8.54 6.62 0.68
CA PHE A 70 -7.12 6.61 1.02
C PHE A 70 -6.70 7.79 1.90
N GLY A 71 -7.49 8.87 1.95
CA GLY A 71 -7.24 10.04 2.82
C GLY A 71 -7.79 9.91 4.25
N LEU A 72 -8.68 8.96 4.51
CA LEU A 72 -9.28 8.72 5.84
C LEU A 72 -8.35 8.12 6.92
N PRO A 73 -7.37 7.24 6.62
CA PRO A 73 -6.55 6.59 7.65
C PRO A 73 -5.83 7.56 8.61
N PRO A 74 -5.25 8.69 8.17
CA PRO A 74 -4.66 9.69 9.08
C PRO A 74 -5.67 10.35 10.01
N TYR A 75 -6.92 10.51 9.55
CA TYR A 75 -8.01 11.00 10.39
C TYR A 75 -8.39 9.97 11.46
N PHE A 76 -8.55 8.69 11.10
CA PHE A 76 -8.79 7.61 12.07
C PHE A 76 -7.65 7.48 13.08
N ASN A 77 -6.40 7.60 12.62
CA ASN A 77 -5.23 7.60 13.49
C ASN A 77 -5.25 8.79 14.46
N LYS A 78 -5.65 9.98 14.01
CA LYS A 78 -5.82 11.16 14.89
C LYS A 78 -6.86 10.93 15.98
N LEU A 79 -7.95 10.21 15.68
CA LEU A 79 -8.98 9.86 16.65
C LEU A 79 -8.56 8.74 17.63
N GLY A 80 -7.43 8.08 17.39
CA GLY A 80 -6.95 6.97 18.21
C GLY A 80 -7.42 5.59 17.77
N TYR A 81 -8.13 5.47 16.64
CA TYR A 81 -8.61 4.19 16.10
C TYR A 81 -7.49 3.43 15.35
N LEU A 82 -6.36 3.19 16.01
CA LEU A 82 -5.14 2.65 15.38
C LEU A 82 -5.31 1.24 14.82
N LYS A 83 -6.00 0.36 15.56
CA LYS A 83 -6.26 -1.02 15.13
C LYS A 83 -7.19 -1.03 13.91
N PHE A 84 -8.28 -0.29 13.96
CA PHE A 84 -9.20 -0.15 12.84
C PHE A 84 -8.50 0.41 11.60
N SER A 85 -7.69 1.46 11.76
CA SER A 85 -6.94 2.08 10.67
C SER A 85 -6.02 1.09 9.94
N ARG A 86 -5.40 0.12 10.65
CA ARG A 86 -4.60 -0.93 10.01
C ARG A 86 -5.43 -1.87 9.15
N TYR A 87 -6.56 -2.35 9.67
CA TYR A 87 -7.45 -3.22 8.92
C TYR A 87 -8.03 -2.49 7.71
N TYR A 88 -8.50 -1.26 7.93
CA TYR A 88 -9.01 -0.40 6.88
C TYR A 88 -7.95 -0.19 5.77
N PHE A 89 -6.72 0.18 6.14
CA PHE A 89 -5.64 0.41 5.18
C PHE A 89 -5.16 -0.86 4.47
N ALA A 90 -5.29 -2.03 5.09
CA ALA A 90 -4.97 -3.31 4.46
C ALA A 90 -6.06 -3.79 3.48
N ILE A 91 -7.32 -3.43 3.72
CA ILE A 91 -8.47 -3.89 2.92
C ILE A 91 -8.77 -2.94 1.75
N ILE A 92 -8.67 -1.63 1.96
CA ILE A 92 -9.06 -0.64 0.94
C ILE A 92 -8.31 -0.81 -0.40
N PRO A 93 -7.00 -1.15 -0.46
CA PRO A 93 -6.33 -1.40 -1.74
C PRO A 93 -6.87 -2.63 -2.46
N VAL A 94 -7.30 -3.66 -1.72
CA VAL A 94 -7.88 -4.88 -2.30
C VAL A 94 -9.21 -4.57 -2.97
N VAL A 95 -10.06 -3.78 -2.29
CA VAL A 95 -11.36 -3.34 -2.84
C VAL A 95 -11.15 -2.43 -4.05
N PHE A 96 -10.17 -1.51 -3.97
CA PHE A 96 -9.79 -0.65 -5.09
C PHE A 96 -9.37 -1.46 -6.31
N LEU A 97 -8.39 -2.37 -6.13
CA LEU A 97 -7.88 -3.19 -7.22
C LEU A 97 -8.93 -4.12 -7.79
N ALA A 98 -9.80 -4.68 -6.95
CA ALA A 98 -10.94 -5.47 -7.42
C ALA A 98 -11.87 -4.65 -8.32
N GLY A 99 -12.23 -3.43 -7.88
CA GLY A 99 -13.06 -2.51 -8.67
C GLY A 99 -12.43 -2.16 -10.03
N VAL A 100 -11.15 -1.80 -10.02
CA VAL A 100 -10.38 -1.51 -11.25
C VAL A 100 -10.35 -2.72 -12.18
N CYS A 101 -10.04 -3.91 -11.65
CA CYS A 101 -9.96 -5.12 -12.47
C CYS A 101 -11.31 -5.56 -13.05
N ILE A 102 -12.43 -5.31 -12.35
CA ILE A 102 -13.77 -5.60 -12.88
C ILE A 102 -14.08 -4.74 -14.11
N GLN A 103 -13.61 -3.48 -14.12
CA GLN A 103 -13.82 -2.55 -15.23
C GLN A 103 -12.84 -2.80 -16.39
N ASN A 104 -11.61 -3.16 -16.05
CA ASN A 104 -10.49 -3.29 -16.97
C ASN A 104 -10.37 -4.68 -17.60
N SER A 105 -9.77 -4.73 -18.79
CA SER A 105 -9.42 -6.00 -19.46
C SER A 105 -8.41 -6.82 -18.67
N ALA A 106 -8.54 -8.15 -18.73
CA ALA A 106 -7.56 -9.09 -18.18
C ALA A 106 -6.13 -8.88 -18.70
N GLU A 107 -6.00 -8.34 -19.91
CA GLU A 107 -4.73 -8.10 -20.60
C GLU A 107 -3.89 -6.98 -19.96
N LEU A 108 -4.52 -6.10 -19.18
CA LEU A 108 -3.86 -4.95 -18.56
C LEU A 108 -2.98 -5.31 -17.36
N GLY A 109 -3.11 -6.53 -16.83
CA GLY A 109 -2.23 -7.02 -15.75
C GLY A 109 -2.51 -6.42 -14.37
N ASP A 110 -3.55 -5.58 -14.21
CA ASP A 110 -3.91 -4.96 -12.92
C ASP A 110 -4.06 -5.96 -11.78
N LYS A 111 -4.58 -7.16 -12.08
CA LYS A 111 -4.77 -8.24 -11.10
C LYS A 111 -3.47 -8.64 -10.39
N TYR A 112 -2.30 -8.48 -11.02
CA TYR A 112 -1.02 -8.80 -10.39
C TYR A 112 -0.63 -7.80 -9.30
N LEU A 113 -1.20 -6.59 -9.30
CA LEU A 113 -1.00 -5.62 -8.23
C LEU A 113 -1.63 -6.09 -6.91
N LEU A 114 -2.54 -7.07 -6.90
CA LEU A 114 -3.04 -7.70 -5.67
C LEU A 114 -1.92 -8.39 -4.87
N LEU A 115 -0.84 -8.83 -5.54
CA LEU A 115 0.34 -9.35 -4.85
C LEU A 115 1.03 -8.28 -4.02
N THR A 116 1.02 -7.03 -4.49
CA THR A 116 1.62 -5.90 -3.77
C THR A 116 0.81 -5.54 -2.52
N SER A 117 -0.53 -5.60 -2.60
CA SER A 117 -1.38 -5.38 -1.43
C SER A 117 -1.29 -6.52 -0.41
N ALA A 118 -0.98 -7.75 -0.85
CA ALA A 118 -0.78 -8.89 0.03
C ALA A 118 0.43 -8.73 0.98
N ALA A 119 1.38 -7.85 0.66
CA ALA A 119 2.51 -7.53 1.54
C ALA A 119 2.15 -6.56 2.68
N ILE A 120 1.11 -5.73 2.51
CA ILE A 120 0.71 -4.72 3.49
C ILE A 120 0.39 -5.34 4.86
N PRO A 121 -0.37 -6.46 4.97
CA PRO A 121 -0.62 -7.11 6.25
C PRO A 121 0.66 -7.53 6.99
N ILE A 122 1.68 -7.99 6.26
CA ILE A 122 2.96 -8.42 6.85
C ILE A 122 3.67 -7.24 7.53
N ILE A 123 3.56 -6.04 6.94
CA ILE A 123 4.16 -4.81 7.49
C ILE A 123 3.35 -4.27 8.69
N LEU A 124 2.03 -4.43 8.67
CA LEU A 124 1.13 -3.76 9.63
C LEU A 124 0.79 -4.57 10.88
N PHE A 125 0.86 -5.91 10.82
CA PHE A 125 0.37 -6.77 11.89
C PHE A 125 1.49 -7.64 12.48
N LYS A 126 1.50 -7.77 13.80
CA LYS A 126 2.32 -8.75 14.52
C LYS A 126 1.65 -10.13 14.58
N GLU A 127 0.33 -10.14 14.66
CA GLU A 127 -0.46 -11.35 14.83
C GLU A 127 -0.52 -12.14 13.53
N LYS A 128 0.11 -13.33 13.50
CA LYS A 128 0.13 -14.21 12.33
C LYS A 128 -1.27 -14.52 11.78
N LYS A 129 -2.27 -14.67 12.65
CA LYS A 129 -3.67 -14.91 12.25
C LYS A 129 -4.20 -13.80 11.34
N SER A 130 -4.00 -12.54 11.72
CA SER A 130 -4.46 -11.37 10.96
C SER A 130 -3.73 -11.24 9.62
N ILE A 131 -2.42 -11.55 9.60
CA ILE A 131 -1.63 -11.62 8.37
C ILE A 131 -2.21 -12.67 7.42
N TYR A 132 -2.40 -13.91 7.89
CA TYR A 132 -2.87 -15.00 7.04
C TYR A 132 -4.29 -14.77 6.52
N ILE A 133 -5.20 -14.23 7.33
CA ILE A 133 -6.57 -13.94 6.89
C ILE A 133 -6.55 -12.88 5.77
N LEU A 134 -5.81 -11.79 5.95
CA LEU A 134 -5.75 -10.71 4.95
C LEU A 134 -4.96 -11.13 3.70
N PHE A 135 -3.96 -11.98 3.84
CA PHE A 135 -3.25 -12.59 2.71
C PHE A 135 -4.18 -13.53 1.92
N ALA A 136 -4.92 -14.39 2.61
CA ALA A 136 -5.93 -15.26 1.98
C ALA A 136 -7.02 -14.46 1.28
N LEU A 137 -7.45 -13.32 1.84
CA LEU A 137 -8.38 -12.40 1.16
C LEU A 137 -7.83 -11.94 -0.19
N ASN A 138 -6.55 -11.55 -0.28
CA ASN A 138 -5.92 -11.17 -1.56
C ASN A 138 -5.92 -12.33 -2.57
N ILE A 139 -5.63 -13.56 -2.10
CA ILE A 139 -5.66 -14.76 -2.96
C ILE A 139 -7.07 -15.02 -3.48
N VAL A 140 -8.07 -15.01 -2.59
CA VAL A 140 -9.47 -15.24 -2.97
C VAL A 140 -9.94 -14.16 -3.96
N THR A 141 -9.61 -12.89 -3.71
CA THR A 141 -9.89 -11.80 -4.64
C THR A 141 -9.19 -12.01 -5.98
N PHE A 142 -7.92 -12.44 -6.01
CA PHE A 142 -7.20 -12.71 -7.25
C PHE A 142 -7.89 -13.79 -8.09
N PHE A 143 -8.25 -14.92 -7.48
CA PHE A 143 -8.97 -15.99 -8.18
C PHE A 143 -10.36 -15.55 -8.63
N PHE A 144 -11.08 -14.82 -7.78
CA PHE A 144 -12.38 -14.24 -8.12
C PHE A 144 -12.28 -13.32 -9.34
N ILE A 145 -11.32 -12.38 -9.35
CA ILE A 145 -11.10 -11.46 -10.47
C ILE A 145 -10.68 -12.21 -11.73
N THR A 146 -9.80 -13.21 -11.61
CA THR A 146 -9.36 -14.02 -12.75
C THR A 146 -10.54 -14.77 -13.38
N TRP A 147 -11.39 -15.38 -12.55
CA TRP A 147 -12.63 -15.99 -13.01
C TRP A 147 -13.57 -14.96 -13.64
N TYR A 148 -13.81 -13.83 -12.97
CA TYR A 148 -14.70 -12.78 -13.46
C TYR A 148 -14.27 -12.27 -14.84
N GLN A 149 -13.00 -11.89 -15.01
CA GLN A 149 -12.49 -11.40 -16.30
C GLN A 149 -12.43 -12.50 -17.38
N SER A 150 -12.50 -13.78 -17.03
CA SER A 150 -12.63 -14.88 -18.00
C SER A 150 -14.07 -15.11 -18.45
N ALA A 151 -15.06 -14.71 -17.64
CA ALA A 151 -16.48 -14.93 -17.88
C ALA A 151 -17.21 -13.69 -18.40
N PHE A 152 -16.68 -12.49 -18.13
CA PHE A 152 -17.30 -11.22 -18.46
C PHE A 152 -16.36 -10.33 -19.28
N GLU A 153 -16.93 -9.64 -20.27
CA GLU A 153 -16.20 -8.66 -21.07
C GLU A 153 -15.87 -7.41 -20.25
N PRO A 154 -14.73 -6.75 -20.55
CA PRO A 154 -14.35 -5.52 -19.86
C PRO A 154 -15.30 -4.37 -20.22
N LEU A 155 -15.61 -3.55 -19.22
CA LEU A 155 -16.44 -2.35 -19.40
C LEU A 155 -15.70 -1.25 -20.19
N VAL A 156 -14.37 -1.18 -20.05
CA VAL A 156 -13.54 -0.20 -20.76
C VAL A 156 -12.69 -0.89 -21.81
N GLN A 157 -12.91 -0.51 -23.07
CA GLN A 157 -12.09 -0.96 -24.19
C GLN A 157 -11.01 0.08 -24.50
N ILE A 158 -9.75 -0.30 -24.28
CA ILE A 158 -8.58 0.54 -24.55
C ILE A 158 -7.93 0.09 -25.87
N PRO A 159 -7.40 1.00 -26.70
CA PRO A 159 -6.62 0.65 -27.89
C PRO A 159 -5.50 -0.37 -27.61
N ALA A 160 -5.31 -1.34 -28.51
CA ALA A 160 -4.38 -2.46 -28.31
C ALA A 160 -2.93 -2.03 -27.99
N TYR A 161 -2.43 -0.97 -28.61
CA TYR A 161 -1.07 -0.47 -28.34
C TYR A 161 -0.91 0.06 -26.91
N LEU A 162 -1.93 0.71 -26.35
CA LEU A 162 -1.93 1.18 -24.97
C LEU A 162 -2.03 0.02 -23.98
N LYS A 163 -2.73 -1.07 -24.34
CA LYS A 163 -2.83 -2.26 -23.49
C LYS A 163 -1.46 -2.88 -23.21
N THR A 164 -0.63 -3.03 -24.24
CA THR A 164 0.72 -3.61 -24.11
C THR A 164 1.63 -2.74 -23.24
N ILE A 165 1.59 -1.42 -23.46
CA ILE A 165 2.35 -0.45 -22.66
C ILE A 165 1.92 -0.52 -21.20
N TYR A 166 0.62 -0.44 -20.95
CA TYR A 166 0.05 -0.49 -19.61
C TYR A 166 0.36 -1.80 -18.88
N SER A 167 0.21 -2.94 -19.56
CA SER A 167 0.51 -4.26 -19.00
C SER A 167 1.98 -4.39 -18.61
N THR A 168 2.88 -3.91 -19.47
CA THR A 168 4.32 -3.86 -19.19
C THR A 168 4.63 -3.03 -17.94
N PHE A 169 4.04 -1.83 -17.85
CA PHE A 169 4.23 -0.97 -16.68
C PHE A 169 3.65 -1.59 -15.40
N SER A 170 2.47 -2.21 -15.48
CA SER A 170 1.85 -2.88 -14.33
C SER A 170 2.73 -4.01 -13.80
N LEU A 171 3.28 -4.85 -14.68
CA LEU A 171 4.22 -5.91 -14.30
C LEU A 171 5.52 -5.34 -13.72
N LEU A 172 6.07 -4.31 -14.34
CA LEU A 172 7.27 -3.63 -13.86
C LEU A 172 7.07 -3.06 -12.46
N ILE A 173 5.92 -2.45 -12.17
CA ILE A 173 5.56 -1.99 -10.82
C ILE A 173 5.54 -3.15 -9.84
N VAL A 174 4.93 -4.29 -10.19
CA VAL A 174 4.93 -5.49 -9.35
C VAL A 174 6.36 -5.95 -9.04
N PHE A 175 7.22 -6.03 -10.04
CA PHE A 175 8.63 -6.41 -9.85
C PHE A 175 9.37 -5.43 -8.94
N PHE A 176 9.20 -4.12 -9.14
CA PHE A 176 9.81 -3.11 -8.26
C PHE A 176 9.31 -3.23 -6.83
N VAL A 177 8.00 -3.38 -6.62
CA VAL A 177 7.45 -3.51 -5.28
C VAL A 177 7.98 -4.77 -4.58
N ILE A 178 7.99 -5.92 -5.26
CA ILE A 178 8.56 -7.15 -4.70
C ILE A 178 10.04 -6.97 -4.38
N PHE A 179 10.82 -6.37 -5.30
CA PHE A 179 12.23 -6.10 -5.08
C PHE A 179 12.46 -5.22 -3.85
N PHE A 180 11.74 -4.12 -3.70
CA PHE A 180 11.87 -3.23 -2.55
C PHE A 180 11.41 -3.87 -1.24
N ILE A 181 10.39 -4.74 -1.28
CA ILE A 181 9.99 -5.52 -0.10
C ILE A 181 11.13 -6.45 0.32
N ILE A 182 11.69 -7.23 -0.63
CA ILE A 182 12.80 -8.14 -0.36
C ILE A 182 14.02 -7.37 0.15
N LEU A 183 14.37 -6.25 -0.49
CA LEU A 183 15.47 -5.39 -0.07
C LEU A 183 15.25 -4.86 1.34
N SER A 184 14.04 -4.39 1.66
CA SER A 184 13.70 -3.92 3.00
C SER A 184 13.81 -5.03 4.04
N PHE A 185 13.40 -6.26 3.72
CA PHE A 185 13.56 -7.39 4.63
C PHE A 185 15.03 -7.75 4.83
N LYS A 186 15.82 -7.77 3.75
CA LYS A 186 17.26 -8.04 3.82
C LYS A 186 17.96 -7.04 4.72
N THR A 187 17.75 -5.74 4.51
CA THR A 187 18.35 -4.69 5.35
C THR A 187 17.91 -4.79 6.81
N SER A 188 16.62 -5.06 7.07
CA SER A 188 16.16 -5.25 8.46
C SER A 188 16.72 -6.50 9.13
N SER A 189 17.02 -7.56 8.36
CA SER A 189 17.69 -8.76 8.88
C SER A 189 19.16 -8.49 9.20
N GLU A 190 19.87 -7.80 8.31
CA GLU A 190 21.27 -7.40 8.51
C GLU A 190 21.41 -6.49 9.75
N GLU A 191 20.55 -5.47 9.89
CA GLU A 191 20.52 -4.60 11.09
C GLU A 191 20.27 -5.40 12.38
N TYR A 192 19.41 -6.43 12.33
CA TYR A 192 19.11 -7.27 13.48
C TYR A 192 20.28 -8.21 13.83
N GLU A 193 20.98 -8.75 12.84
CA GLU A 193 22.19 -9.55 13.03
C GLU A 193 23.31 -8.70 13.64
N GLU A 194 23.53 -7.48 13.15
CA GLU A 194 24.50 -6.53 13.71
C GLU A 194 24.18 -6.19 15.19
N GLU A 195 22.91 -5.91 15.51
CA GLU A 195 22.48 -5.65 16.90
C GLU A 195 22.72 -6.86 17.83
N LEU A 196 22.54 -8.08 17.32
CA LEU A 196 22.79 -9.31 18.08
C LEU A 196 24.28 -9.53 18.31
N GLU A 197 25.11 -9.32 17.30
CA GLU A 197 26.57 -9.40 17.43
C GLU A 197 27.10 -8.38 18.44
N GLU A 198 26.61 -7.14 18.40
CA GLU A 198 27.01 -6.10 19.35
C GLU A 198 26.60 -6.47 20.80
N LYS A 199 25.36 -6.94 21.01
CA LYS A 199 24.91 -7.41 22.33
C LYS A 199 25.74 -8.58 22.84
N ASN A 200 26.07 -9.55 21.99
CA ASN A 200 26.91 -10.68 22.36
C ASN A 200 28.34 -10.24 22.71
N ARG A 201 28.89 -9.24 21.99
CA ARG A 201 30.20 -8.65 22.29
C ARG A 201 30.20 -7.98 23.68
N ILE A 202 29.17 -7.19 23.99
CA ILE A 202 29.03 -6.52 25.28
C ILE A 202 28.90 -7.53 26.42
N ILE A 203 28.10 -8.60 26.25
CA ILE A 203 27.95 -9.66 27.26
C ILE A 203 29.29 -10.38 27.47
N SER A 204 30.00 -10.71 26.40
CA SER A 204 31.30 -11.37 26.47
C SER A 204 32.32 -10.51 27.23
N GLN A 205 32.35 -9.21 26.99
CA GLN A 205 33.21 -8.26 27.70
C GLN A 205 32.86 -8.17 29.19
N LYS A 206 31.57 -8.15 29.55
CA LYS A 206 31.11 -8.10 30.96
C LYS A 206 31.35 -9.40 31.72
N ASN A 207 31.35 -10.55 31.06
CA ASN A 207 31.64 -11.84 31.69
C ASN A 207 33.14 -12.10 31.85
N SER A 208 33.99 -11.32 31.17
CA SER A 208 35.44 -11.37 31.31
C SER A 208 36.02 -10.41 32.36
N GLU A 209 35.18 -9.55 32.94
CA GLU A 209 35.48 -8.72 34.13
C GLU A 209 35.09 -9.45 35.42
#